data_AF-A0A1J5CIM3-F1
#
_entry.id   AF-A0A1J5CIM3-F1
#
_cell.length_a   1.000
_cell.length_b   1.000
_cell.length_c   1.000
_cell.angle_alpha   90.00
_cell.angle_beta   90.00
_cell.angle_gamma   90.00
#
_symmetry.space_group_name_H-M   'P 1'
#
loop_
_entity.id
_entity.type
_entity.pdbx_description
1 polymer ?
#
loop_
_entity_poly.entity_id
_entity_poly.type
_entity_poly.pdbx_seq_one_letter_code
_entity_poly.pdbx_strand_id
1 'polypeptide(L)' 'MKFTLALIAALLLGVSVPVWAEVSRDAAASLAQQASGGRVLAVEKLERQGQIFWRVKVLTAAGEVRVVLVDAASGRVR' A
#
# COMPACT_ATOMS: atom_id res chain seq x y z
N MET A 1 -24.67 17.03 -35.65
CA MET A 1 -23.25 17.18 -35.24
C MET A 1 -23.05 17.53 -33.75
N LYS A 2 -24.11 17.74 -32.96
CA LYS A 2 -24.02 18.06 -31.50
C LYS A 2 -24.24 16.83 -30.61
N PHE A 3 -25.14 15.93 -31.04
CA PHE A 3 -25.53 14.71 -30.32
C PHE A 3 -24.44 13.65 -30.27
N THR A 4 -23.57 13.58 -31.28
CA THR A 4 -22.45 12.64 -31.31
C THR A 4 -21.38 12.99 -30.27
N LEU A 5 -21.21 14.27 -29.93
CA LEU A 5 -20.27 14.71 -28.89
C LEU A 5 -20.77 14.34 -27.48
N ALA A 6 -22.09 14.42 -27.26
CA ALA A 6 -22.72 14.07 -25.98
C ALA A 6 -22.60 12.56 -25.68
N LEU A 7 -22.66 11.72 -26.72
CA LEU A 7 -22.56 10.26 -26.56
C LEU A 7 -21.15 9.80 -26.17
N ILE A 8 -20.11 10.49 -26.64
CA ILE A 8 -18.70 10.19 -26.32
C ILE A 8 -18.38 10.63 -24.88
N ALA A 9 -18.92 11.76 -24.43
CA ALA A 9 -18.73 12.25 -23.06
C ALA A 9 -19.38 11.32 -22.00
N ALA A 10 -20.54 10.72 -22.32
CA ALA A 10 -21.22 9.78 -21.43
C ALA A 10 -20.45 8.45 -21.26
N LEU A 11 -19.67 8.03 -22.27
CA LEU A 11 -18.90 6.78 -22.22
C LEU A 11 -17.62 6.90 -21.37
N LEU A 12 -17.05 8.10 -21.25
CA LEU A 12 -15.82 8.35 -20.49
C LEU A 12 -16.02 8.39 -18.97
N LEU A 13 -17.25 8.59 -18.48
CA LEU A 13 -17.55 8.66 -17.05
C LEU A 13 -17.78 7.29 -16.39
N GLY A 14 -17.86 6.20 -17.18
CA GLY A 14 -18.18 4.86 -16.68
C GLY A 14 -17.00 4.04 -16.11
N VAL A 15 -15.75 4.53 -16.22
CA VAL A 15 -14.55 3.77 -15.83
C VAL A 15 -13.83 4.42 -14.66
N SER A 16 -14.58 4.77 -13.61
CA SER A 16 -13.98 5.05 -12.30
C SER A 16 -13.93 3.75 -11.51
N VAL A 17 -13.09 2.80 -11.96
CA VAL A 17 -12.74 1.67 -11.09
C VAL A 17 -11.92 2.29 -9.95
N PRO A 18 -12.35 2.19 -8.69
CA PRO A 18 -11.49 2.59 -7.59
C PRO A 18 -10.34 1.59 -7.58
N VAL A 19 -9.27 1.90 -8.30
CA VAL A 19 -7.96 1.33 -8.03
C VAL A 19 -7.58 1.93 -6.68
N TRP A 20 -8.02 1.28 -5.60
CA TRP A 20 -7.36 1.47 -4.31
C TRP A 20 -5.92 1.07 -4.56
N ALA A 21 -5.07 2.08 -4.77
CA ALA A 21 -3.66 1.87 -4.97
C ALA A 21 -3.19 1.07 -3.76
N GLU A 22 -2.81 -0.19 -3.98
CA GLU A 22 -2.20 -1.00 -2.94
C GLU A 22 -1.07 -0.19 -2.32
N VAL A 23 -0.95 -0.29 -1.00
CA VAL A 23 0.13 0.36 -0.26
C VAL A 23 1.44 -0.02 -0.94
N SER A 24 2.17 0.99 -1.40
CA SER A 24 3.46 0.77 -2.04
C SER A 24 4.48 0.28 -1.01
N ARG A 25 5.58 -0.29 -1.50
CA ARG A 25 6.71 -0.68 -0.66
C ARG A 25 7.21 0.47 0.22
N ASP A 26 7.32 1.67 -0.34
CA ASP A 26 7.83 2.85 0.37
C ASP A 26 6.80 3.42 1.36
N ALA A 27 5.51 3.34 1.03
CA ALA A 27 4.44 3.67 1.95
C ALA A 27 4.44 2.71 3.15
N ALA A 28 4.62 1.41 2.92
CA ALA A 28 4.74 0.42 3.99
C ALA A 28 5.98 0.66 4.87
N ALA A 29 7.12 1.05 4.27
CA ALA A 29 8.31 1.44 5.01
C ALA A 29 8.02 2.64 5.95
N SER A 30 7.33 3.65 5.42
CA SER A 30 6.97 4.86 6.15
C SER A 30 6.02 4.55 7.32
N LEU A 31 5.00 3.72 7.08
CA LEU A 31 4.05 3.27 8.11
C LEU A 31 4.76 2.48 9.22
N ALA A 32 5.65 1.56 8.85
CA ALA A 32 6.41 0.78 9.82
C ALA A 32 7.39 1.64 10.62
N GLN A 33 8.02 2.63 9.98
CA GLN A 33 8.90 3.58 10.66
C GLN A 33 8.12 4.46 11.64
N GLN A 34 6.94 4.97 11.25
CA GLN A 34 6.06 5.75 12.14
C GLN A 34 5.58 4.93 13.34
N ALA A 35 5.23 3.65 13.12
CA ALA A 35 4.74 2.78 14.18
C ALA A 35 5.82 2.33 15.18
N SER A 36 7.07 2.20 14.74
CA SER A 36 8.16 1.65 15.56
C SER A 36 9.18 2.69 16.05
N GLY A 37 9.26 3.86 15.42
CA GLY A 37 10.30 4.86 15.66
C GLY A 37 11.72 4.43 15.26
N GLY A 38 11.87 3.29 14.57
CA GLY A 38 13.17 2.71 14.22
C GLY A 38 13.59 2.94 12.77
N ARG A 39 14.78 2.42 12.40
CA ARG A 39 15.31 2.48 11.04
C ARG A 39 14.87 1.25 10.24
N VAL A 40 14.23 1.47 9.10
CA VAL A 40 13.89 0.38 8.17
C VAL A 40 15.16 -0.23 7.58
N LEU A 41 15.29 -1.55 7.67
CA LEU A 41 16.40 -2.33 7.13
C LEU A 41 16.01 -3.03 5.82
N ALA A 42 14.78 -3.54 5.75
CA ALA A 42 14.28 -4.24 4.57
C ALA A 42 12.76 -4.18 4.49
N VAL A 43 12.24 -4.20 3.27
CA VAL A 43 10.81 -4.35 2.98
C VAL A 43 10.64 -5.47 1.96
N GLU A 44 9.94 -6.52 2.35
CA GLU A 44 9.70 -7.73 1.58
C GLU A 44 8.18 -7.90 1.35
N LYS A 45 7.77 -8.29 0.14
CA LYS A 45 6.39 -8.67 -0.15
C LYS A 45 6.15 -10.10 0.35
N LEU A 46 5.07 -10.31 1.09
CA LEU A 46 4.66 -11.59 1.62
C LEU A 46 3.22 -11.87 1.19
N GLU A 47 2.99 -12.97 0.51
CA GLU A 47 1.64 -13.43 0.20
C GLU A 47 1.26 -14.58 1.13
N ARG A 48 0.10 -14.47 1.79
CA ARG A 48 -0.39 -15.48 2.73
C ARG A 48 -1.91 -15.58 2.60
N GLN A 49 -2.42 -16.77 2.30
CA GLN A 49 -3.87 -17.02 2.19
C GLN A 49 -4.58 -16.06 1.19
N GLY A 50 -3.90 -15.73 0.08
CA GLY A 50 -4.41 -14.80 -0.93
C GLY A 50 -4.38 -13.32 -0.50
N GLN A 51 -3.84 -13.00 0.67
CA GLN A 51 -3.64 -11.64 1.14
C GLN A 51 -2.17 -11.25 0.99
N ILE A 52 -1.94 -10.03 0.51
CA ILE A 52 -0.61 -9.45 0.36
C ILE A 52 -0.30 -8.60 1.60
N PHE A 53 0.88 -8.83 2.16
CA PHE A 53 1.47 -8.07 3.25
C PHE A 53 2.85 -7.57 2.87
N TRP A 54 3.25 -6.45 3.44
CA TRP A 54 4.63 -6.01 3.50
C TRP A 54 5.23 -6.41 4.83
N ARG A 55 6.28 -7.22 4.78
CA ARG A 55 7.11 -7.53 5.93
C ARG A 55 8.23 -6.50 6.00
N VAL A 56 8.14 -5.59 6.96
CA VAL A 56 9.14 -4.55 7.18
C VAL A 56 10.02 -4.93 8.36
N LYS A 57 11.33 -5.08 8.12
CA LYS A 57 12.33 -5.26 9.19
C LYS A 57 12.79 -3.89 9.66
N VAL A 58 12.71 -3.63 10.95
CA VAL A 58 13.06 -2.34 11.56
C VAL A 58 14.07 -2.55 12.69
N LEU A 59 15.17 -1.79 12.65
CA LEU A 59 16.10 -1.66 13.75
C LEU A 59 15.57 -0.63 14.76
N THR A 60 15.33 -1.08 15.99
CA THR A 60 14.89 -0.22 17.09
C THR A 60 16.06 0.54 17.72
N ALA A 61 15.76 1.58 18.51
CA ALA A 61 16.76 2.31 19.28
C ALA A 61 17.52 1.42 20.30
N ALA A 62 16.91 0.31 20.73
CA ALA A 62 17.53 -0.68 21.60
C ALA A 62 18.53 -1.61 20.87
N GLY A 63 18.67 -1.49 19.55
CA GLY A 63 19.54 -2.35 18.73
C GLY A 63 18.89 -3.67 18.31
N GLU A 64 17.63 -3.90 18.67
CA GLU A 64 16.89 -5.10 18.26
C GLU A 64 16.26 -4.92 16.88
N VAL A 65 16.18 -6.00 16.10
CA VAL A 65 15.42 -6.03 14.84
C VAL A 65 14.01 -6.57 15.10
N ARG A 66 13.00 -5.76 14.78
CA ARG A 66 11.58 -6.14 14.84
C ARG A 66 11.00 -6.27 13.44
N VAL A 67 10.00 -7.13 13.31
CA VAL A 67 9.23 -7.29 12.08
C VAL A 67 7.87 -6.64 12.27
N VAL A 68 7.56 -5.70 11.38
CA VAL A 68 6.26 -5.04 11.30
C VAL A 68 5.55 -5.55 10.06
N LEU A 69 4.31 -6.03 10.21
CA LEU A 69 3.49 -6.47 9.08
C LEU A 69 2.52 -5.36 8.69
N VAL A 70 2.56 -4.95 7.42
CA VAL A 70 1.62 -3.98 6.87
C VAL A 70 0.75 -4.67 5.83
N ASP A 71 -0.57 -4.68 6.02
CA ASP A 71 -1.52 -5.18 5.03
C ASP A 71 -1.46 -4.30 3.77
N ALA A 72 -1.22 -4.88 2.59
CA ALA A 72 -1.00 -4.10 1.37
C ALA A 72 -2.29 -3.51 0.80
N ALA A 73 -3.45 -4.09 1.11
CA ALA A 73 -4.74 -3.57 0.65
C ALA A 73 -5.23 -2.39 1.51
N SER A 74 -4.95 -2.41 2.81
CA SER A 74 -5.52 -1.46 3.78
C SER A 74 -4.51 -0.56 4.48
N GLY A 75 -3.21 -0.88 4.43
CA GLY A 75 -2.17 -0.20 5.20
C GLY A 75 -2.21 -0.48 6.69
N ARG A 76 -3.01 -1.45 7.14
CA ARG A 76 -3.10 -1.79 8.56
C ARG A 76 -1.79 -2.42 9.04
N VAL A 77 -1.21 -1.81 10.09
CA VAL A 77 -0.01 -2.28 10.76
C VAL A 77 -0.36 -3.32 11.83
N ARG A 78 0.40 -4.41 11.92
CA ARG A 78 0.31 -5.47 12.93
C ARG A 78 1.69 -5.88 13.44
#